data_AF-A0A258KMF6-F1
#
_entry.id   AF-A0A258KMF6-F1
#
_cell.length_a   1.000
_cell.length_b   1.000
_cell.length_c   1.000
_cell.angle_alpha   90.00
_cell.angle_beta   90.00
_cell.angle_gamma   90.00
#
_symmetry.space_group_name_H-M   'P 1'
#
loop_
_entity.id
_entity.type
_entity.pdbx_description
1 polymer ?
#
loop_
_entity_poly.entity_id
_entity_poly.type
_entity_poly.pdbx_seq_one_letter_code
_entity_poly.pdbx_strand_id
1 'polypeptide(L)'
;YGRGKGKAYGAPTAPHGHVYYGRGLVQLTWKDNYQKMSSKLSVDLVADPDLALSLVNAVPVMFLGMEQGLFTGVGFGRYFNATRDDWVNARRIINGTDKANLIADHARMFYAAISHTV
;
A
#
# COMPACT_ATOMS: atom_id res chain seq x y z
N TYR A 1 12.03 2.04 10.92
CA TYR A 1 10.83 1.20 10.66
C TYR A 1 11.31 -0.03 9.88
N GLY A 2 10.63 -1.19 9.94
CA GLY A 2 11.03 -2.38 9.15
C GLY A 2 11.60 -3.59 9.92
N ARG A 3 11.30 -3.76 11.20
CA ARG A 3 11.62 -4.99 11.97
C ARG A 3 10.41 -5.56 12.71
N GLY A 4 9.22 -5.38 12.13
CA GLY A 4 8.00 -5.98 12.65
C GLY A 4 7.68 -5.63 14.10
N LYS A 5 7.43 -4.35 14.42
CA LYS A 5 7.03 -3.88 15.75
C LYS A 5 5.91 -4.76 16.36
N GLY A 6 6.27 -5.82 17.07
CA GLY A 6 5.36 -6.82 17.64
C GLY A 6 4.74 -7.86 16.68
N LYS A 7 5.18 -7.95 15.41
CA LYS A 7 4.69 -8.96 14.45
C LYS A 7 5.84 -9.77 13.86
N ALA A 8 5.64 -11.08 13.71
CA ALA A 8 6.61 -12.00 13.12
C ALA A 8 6.93 -11.64 11.66
N TYR A 9 8.08 -11.02 11.41
CA TYR A 9 8.54 -10.62 10.09
C TYR A 9 9.67 -11.52 9.60
N GLY A 10 9.71 -11.80 8.30
CA GLY A 10 10.83 -12.52 7.69
C GLY A 10 10.86 -14.03 7.97
N ALA A 11 9.82 -14.60 8.59
CA ALA A 11 9.71 -16.02 8.86
C ALA A 11 8.71 -16.70 7.91
N PRO A 12 9.00 -17.95 7.48
CA PRO A 12 8.03 -18.81 6.79
C PRO A 12 6.72 -18.89 7.58
N THR A 13 5.60 -18.71 6.89
CA THR A 13 4.26 -18.77 7.52
C THR A 13 3.45 -19.93 6.95
N ALA A 14 2.81 -20.70 7.81
CA ALA A 14 1.88 -21.76 7.41
C ALA A 14 0.69 -21.19 6.58
N PRO A 15 0.05 -21.99 5.71
CA PRO A 15 0.37 -23.39 5.40
C PRO A 15 1.43 -23.55 4.30
N HIS A 16 1.69 -22.51 3.50
CA HIS A 16 2.53 -22.62 2.31
C HIS A 16 4.04 -22.44 2.57
N GLY A 17 4.44 -22.04 3.78
CA GLY A 17 5.85 -21.79 4.11
C GLY A 17 6.42 -20.51 3.51
N HIS A 18 5.57 -19.66 2.93
CA HIS A 18 6.01 -18.40 2.31
C HIS A 18 6.44 -17.36 3.33
N VAL A 19 7.39 -16.52 2.92
CA VAL A 19 7.74 -15.28 3.61
C VAL A 19 7.09 -14.10 2.90
N TYR A 20 6.17 -13.42 3.59
CA TYR A 20 5.42 -12.28 3.05
C TYR A 20 6.18 -10.97 3.20
N TYR A 21 7.37 -10.89 2.59
CA TYR A 21 8.15 -9.67 2.43
C TYR A 21 7.52 -8.72 1.40
N GLY A 22 8.07 -7.51 1.29
CA GLY A 22 7.58 -6.45 0.41
C GLY A 22 7.61 -6.83 -1.07
N ARG A 23 6.45 -6.79 -1.73
CA ARG A 23 6.32 -6.98 -3.19
C ARG A 23 5.48 -5.88 -3.84
N GLY A 24 5.72 -5.67 -5.14
CA GLY A 24 4.96 -4.73 -5.95
C GLY A 24 5.19 -3.26 -5.58
N LEU A 25 4.30 -2.40 -6.10
CA LEU A 25 4.44 -0.94 -6.09
C LEU A 25 4.40 -0.32 -4.69
N VAL A 26 3.64 -0.94 -3.77
CA VAL A 26 3.47 -0.46 -2.39
C VAL A 26 4.29 -1.26 -1.38
N GLN A 27 5.15 -2.16 -1.84
CA GLN A 27 5.90 -3.08 -0.98
C GLN A 27 4.96 -3.85 -0.02
N LEU A 28 3.94 -4.49 -0.58
CA LEU A 28 2.94 -5.26 0.16
C LEU A 28 3.64 -6.29 1.04
N THR A 29 3.43 -6.18 2.35
CA THR A 29 4.12 -6.97 3.37
C THR A 29 3.08 -7.55 4.32
N TRP A 30 3.41 -8.65 5.01
CA TRP A 30 2.59 -9.34 6.01
C TRP A 30 1.48 -10.19 5.41
N LYS A 31 1.36 -11.45 5.85
CA LYS A 31 0.33 -12.39 5.39
C LYS A 31 -1.08 -11.80 5.44
N ASP A 32 -1.42 -11.09 6.53
CA ASP A 32 -2.72 -10.44 6.69
C ASP A 32 -3.08 -9.50 5.53
N ASN A 33 -2.10 -8.75 5.01
CA ASN A 33 -2.35 -7.84 3.89
C ASN A 33 -2.49 -8.62 2.57
N TYR A 34 -1.72 -9.69 2.38
CA TYR A 34 -1.90 -10.59 1.23
C TYR A 34 -3.29 -11.23 1.28
N GLN A 35 -3.76 -11.72 2.43
CA GLN A 35 -5.11 -12.28 2.60
C GLN A 35 -6.22 -11.28 2.27
N LYS A 36 -6.13 -10.04 2.80
CA LYS A 36 -7.09 -8.98 2.48
C LYS A 36 -7.15 -8.71 0.98
N MET A 37 -5.98 -8.60 0.34
CA MET A 37 -5.90 -8.33 -1.09
C MET A 37 -6.36 -9.52 -1.93
N SER A 38 -6.07 -10.76 -1.52
CA SER A 38 -6.59 -11.94 -2.19
C SER A 38 -8.12 -11.94 -2.23
N SER A 39 -8.76 -11.61 -1.11
CA SER A 39 -10.22 -11.51 -1.03
C SER A 39 -10.78 -10.38 -1.91
N LYS A 40 -10.10 -9.23 -1.98
CA LYS A 40 -10.56 -8.08 -2.79
C LYS A 40 -10.39 -8.29 -4.29
N LEU A 41 -9.37 -9.03 -4.70
CA LEU A 41 -9.04 -9.24 -6.12
C LEU A 41 -9.51 -10.58 -6.66
N SER A 42 -9.98 -11.49 -5.80
CA SER A 42 -10.27 -12.88 -6.16
C SER A 42 -9.07 -13.60 -6.80
N VAL A 43 -7.87 -13.30 -6.29
CA VAL A 43 -6.58 -13.88 -6.72
C VAL A 43 -5.87 -14.43 -5.49
N ASP A 44 -5.37 -15.66 -5.52
CA ASP A 44 -4.71 -16.24 -4.34
C ASP A 44 -3.25 -15.78 -4.18
N LEU A 45 -3.09 -14.53 -3.74
CA LEU A 45 -1.79 -13.96 -3.37
C LEU A 45 -1.18 -14.61 -2.12
N VAL A 46 -1.92 -15.46 -1.39
CA VAL A 46 -1.42 -16.11 -0.18
C VAL A 46 -0.70 -17.38 -0.54
N ALA A 47 -1.28 -18.19 -1.44
CA ALA A 47 -0.65 -19.38 -1.98
C ALA A 47 0.47 -19.06 -2.99
N ASP A 48 0.33 -17.97 -3.75
CA ASP A 48 1.36 -17.48 -4.66
C ASP A 48 1.61 -15.97 -4.48
N PRO A 49 2.49 -15.58 -3.52
CA PRO A 49 2.74 -14.18 -3.23
C PRO A 49 3.48 -13.44 -4.35
N ASP A 50 4.16 -14.15 -5.26
CA ASP A 50 4.89 -13.51 -6.37
C ASP A 50 3.93 -12.92 -7.41
N LEU A 51 2.66 -13.33 -7.43
CA LEU A 51 1.61 -12.67 -8.19
C LEU A 51 1.49 -11.17 -7.89
N ALA A 52 1.88 -10.72 -6.69
CA ALA A 52 1.89 -9.30 -6.32
C ALA A 52 3.00 -8.47 -7.05
N LEU A 53 3.92 -9.12 -7.76
CA LEU A 53 4.94 -8.47 -8.60
C LEU A 53 4.40 -8.11 -9.99
N SER A 54 3.39 -8.82 -10.48
CA SER A 54 2.77 -8.52 -11.78
C SER A 54 1.96 -7.23 -11.70
N LEU A 55 2.10 -6.36 -12.70
CA LEU A 55 1.34 -5.10 -12.76
C LEU A 55 -0.18 -5.32 -12.77
N VAL A 56 -0.65 -6.43 -13.33
CA VAL A 56 -2.07 -6.82 -13.34
C VAL A 56 -2.64 -6.89 -11.93
N ASN A 57 -1.84 -7.30 -10.93
CA ASN A 57 -2.25 -7.36 -9.53
C ASN A 57 -1.72 -6.17 -8.71
N ALA A 58 -0.49 -5.72 -8.97
CA ALA A 58 0.19 -4.68 -8.19
C ALA A 58 -0.53 -3.33 -8.26
N VAL A 59 -1.07 -2.97 -9.43
CA VAL A 59 -1.82 -1.72 -9.63
C VAL A 59 -3.15 -1.75 -8.85
N PRO A 60 -4.02 -2.77 -8.99
CA PRO A 60 -5.19 -2.91 -8.14
C PRO A 60 -4.89 -2.98 -6.63
N VAL A 61 -3.84 -3.71 -6.21
CA VAL A 61 -3.38 -3.74 -4.82
C VAL A 61 -3.11 -2.33 -4.30
N MET A 62 -2.38 -1.51 -5.08
CA MET A 62 -2.07 -0.14 -4.71
C MET A 62 -3.34 0.70 -4.56
N PHE A 63 -4.17 0.78 -5.62
CA PHE A 63 -5.33 1.67 -5.62
C PHE A 63 -6.39 1.27 -4.60
N LEU A 64 -6.82 0.01 -4.57
CA LEU A 64 -7.83 -0.45 -3.61
C LEU A 64 -7.35 -0.31 -2.16
N GLY A 65 -6.07 -0.61 -1.93
CA GLY A 65 -5.49 -0.50 -0.60
C GLY A 65 -5.41 0.94 -0.10
N MET A 66 -5.07 1.87 -0.98
CA MET A 66 -4.98 3.29 -0.66
C MET A 66 -6.35 3.96 -0.55
N GLU A 67 -7.32 3.56 -1.37
CA GLU A 67 -8.68 4.08 -1.35
C GLU A 67 -9.43 3.64 -0.08
N GLN A 68 -9.41 2.34 0.22
CA GLN A 68 -10.19 1.74 1.31
C GLN A 68 -9.40 1.65 2.63
N GLY A 69 -8.14 2.10 2.65
CA GLY A 69 -7.30 2.10 3.84
C GLY A 69 -6.93 0.71 4.35
N LEU A 70 -6.74 -0.27 3.46
CA LEU A 70 -6.57 -1.69 3.84
C LEU A 70 -5.23 -2.00 4.51
N PHE A 71 -4.23 -1.12 4.33
CA PHE A 71 -2.88 -1.29 4.87
C PHE A 71 -2.73 -0.79 6.30
N THR A 72 -3.27 0.40 6.60
CA THR A 72 -3.05 1.11 7.87
C THR A 72 -4.35 1.53 8.58
N GLY A 73 -5.51 1.28 7.97
CA GLY A 73 -6.82 1.70 8.47
C GLY A 73 -7.24 3.11 8.04
N VAL A 74 -6.45 3.79 7.21
CA VAL A 74 -6.77 5.12 6.67
C VAL A 74 -6.56 5.14 5.16
N GLY A 75 -7.52 5.71 4.43
CA GLY A 75 -7.48 5.83 2.98
C GLY A 75 -7.54 7.27 2.49
N PHE A 76 -7.60 7.46 1.17
CA PHE A 76 -7.60 8.77 0.52
C PHE A 76 -8.65 9.73 1.10
N GLY A 77 -9.90 9.27 1.32
CA GLY A 77 -10.97 10.12 1.84
C GLY A 77 -10.69 10.78 3.20
N ARG A 78 -9.75 10.23 3.99
CA ARG A 78 -9.30 10.85 5.24
C ARG A 78 -8.44 12.10 5.01
N TYR A 79 -7.66 12.14 3.92
CA TYR A 79 -6.67 13.19 3.67
C TYR A 79 -7.05 14.11 2.51
N PHE A 80 -7.85 13.63 1.57
CA PHE A 80 -8.29 14.37 0.40
C PHE A 80 -9.81 14.30 0.30
N ASN A 81 -10.45 15.46 0.32
CA ASN A 81 -11.89 15.63 0.13
C ASN A 81 -12.21 17.09 -0.23
N ALA A 82 -13.50 17.44 -0.33
CA ALA A 82 -13.95 18.77 -0.75
C ALA A 82 -13.39 19.94 0.08
N THR A 83 -12.96 19.71 1.33
CA THR A 83 -12.45 20.76 2.22
C THR A 83 -11.05 20.48 2.76
N ARG A 84 -10.40 19.41 2.31
CA ARG A 84 -9.10 18.97 2.83
C ARG A 84 -8.19 18.51 1.71
N ASP A 85 -6.96 18.98 1.77
CA ASP A 85 -5.87 18.57 0.90
C ASP A 85 -4.56 18.37 1.70
N ASP A 86 -4.46 17.25 2.41
CA ASP A 86 -3.38 16.96 3.36
C ASP A 86 -2.35 15.97 2.79
N TRP A 87 -1.55 16.46 1.84
CA TRP A 87 -0.48 15.71 1.18
C TRP A 87 0.56 15.12 2.16
N VAL A 88 0.86 15.81 3.25
CA VAL A 88 1.89 15.39 4.20
C VAL A 88 1.40 14.19 5.02
N ASN A 89 0.20 14.27 5.60
CA ASN A 89 -0.31 13.14 6.38
C ASN A 89 -0.86 12.01 5.50
N ALA A 90 -1.11 12.22 4.21
CA ALA A 90 -1.46 11.16 3.27
C ALA A 90 -0.41 10.03 3.20
N ARG A 91 0.85 10.29 3.60
CA ARG A 91 1.86 9.23 3.76
C ARG A 91 1.39 8.07 4.65
N ARG A 92 0.49 8.37 5.60
CA ARG A 92 -0.10 7.41 6.54
C ARG A 92 -0.94 6.32 5.90
N ILE A 93 -1.37 6.51 4.65
CA ILE A 93 -2.12 5.51 3.89
C ILE A 93 -1.26 4.26 3.65
N ILE A 94 0.05 4.44 3.40
CA ILE A 94 0.97 3.34 3.08
C ILE A 94 1.84 2.95 4.29
N ASN A 95 2.34 3.93 5.06
CA ASN A 95 3.23 3.66 6.21
C ASN A 95 3.01 4.69 7.33
N GLY A 96 3.99 4.97 8.20
CA GLY A 96 3.94 6.07 9.15
C GLY A 96 4.10 7.43 8.47
N THR A 97 5.04 8.24 8.97
CA THR A 97 5.35 9.58 8.42
C THR A 97 6.79 9.67 7.93
N ASP A 98 7.39 8.54 7.56
CA ASP A 98 8.74 8.51 7.03
C ASP A 98 8.81 9.30 5.72
N LYS A 99 9.71 10.29 5.67
CA LYS A 99 9.88 11.17 4.50
C LYS A 99 8.59 11.85 4.03
N ALA A 100 7.62 12.06 4.92
CA ALA A 100 6.29 12.57 4.56
C ALA A 100 6.33 13.88 3.76
N ASN A 101 7.18 14.85 4.16
CA ASN A 101 7.32 16.11 3.43
C ASN A 101 7.88 15.90 2.01
N LEU A 102 8.98 15.15 1.87
CA LEU A 102 9.56 14.85 0.55
C LEU A 102 8.56 14.16 -0.39
N ILE A 103 7.80 13.20 0.14
CA ILE A 103 6.79 12.47 -0.62
C ILE A 103 5.63 13.40 -1.00
N ALA A 104 5.20 14.28 -0.10
CA ALA A 104 4.18 15.28 -0.39
C ALA A 104 4.63 16.25 -1.50
N ASP A 105 5.89 16.69 -1.46
CA ASP A 105 6.44 17.58 -2.48
C ASP A 105 6.46 16.89 -3.86
N HIS A 106 6.92 15.64 -3.92
CA HIS A 106 6.84 14.85 -5.16
C HIS A 106 5.39 14.69 -5.65
N ALA A 107 4.46 14.36 -4.74
CA ALA A 107 3.05 14.16 -5.09
C ALA A 107 2.42 15.43 -5.68
N ARG A 108 2.70 16.61 -5.11
CA ARG A 108 2.23 17.90 -5.64
C ARG A 108 2.83 18.20 -7.02
N MET A 109 4.10 17.87 -7.24
CA MET A 109 4.74 18.03 -8.56
C MET A 109 4.06 17.18 -9.62
N PHE A 110 3.79 15.90 -9.32
CA PHE A 110 3.05 15.02 -10.23
C PHE A 110 1.62 15.52 -10.46
N TYR A 111 0.92 15.94 -9.41
CA TYR A 111 -0.43 16.48 -9.52
C TYR A 111 -0.47 17.72 -10.42
N ALA A 112 0.42 18.69 -10.20
CA ALA A 112 0.53 19.86 -11.07
C ALA A 112 0.79 19.46 -12.55
N ALA A 113 1.71 18.53 -12.79
CA ALA A 113 2.04 18.08 -14.14
C ALA A 113 0.85 17.43 -14.88
N ILE A 114 -0.03 16.71 -14.17
CA ILE A 114 -1.19 16.04 -14.76
C ILE A 114 -2.47 16.90 -14.73
N SER A 115 -2.51 17.97 -13.94
CA SER A 115 -3.63 18.92 -13.89
C SER A 115 -3.50 20.07 -14.89
N HIS A 116 -2.32 20.27 -15.49
CA HIS A 116 -2.08 21.27 -16.53
C HIS A 116 -2.40 20.78 -17.96
N THR A 117 -3.21 19.73 -18.11
CA THR A 117 -3.83 19.42 -19.40
C THR A 117 -4.94 20.45 -19.69
N VAL A 118 -4.71 21.22 -20.75
CA VAL A 118 -5.62 22.17 -21.43
C VAL A 118 -7.04 21.65 -21.63
#